data_AF-A0A102DE91-F1
#
_entry.id   AF-A0A102DE91-F1
#
_cell.length_a   1.000
_cell.length_b   1.000
_cell.length_c   1.000
_cell.angle_alpha   90.00
_cell.angle_beta   90.00
_cell.angle_gamma   90.00
#
_symmetry.space_group_name_H-M   'P 1'
#
loop_
_entity.id
_entity.type
_entity.pdbx_description
1 polymer ?
#
loop_
_entity_poly.entity_id
_entity_poly.type
_entity_poly.pdbx_seq_one_letter_code
_entity_poly.pdbx_strand_id
1 'polypeptide(L)'
;MMTVAGTYEVVTKTPMGDQKSTLTVNVSGDAFTGSNVGPMGSLDITDGKVDGQTISWSSKITTPMPMTLDCKATIDGDAISGTVKAGMFGSFPLNGSRVG
;
A
#
# COMPACT_ATOMS: atom_id res chain seq x y z
N MET A 1 17.79 -10.76 -8.63
CA MET A 1 16.35 -10.76 -8.29
C MET A 1 15.98 -9.33 -7.91
N MET A 2 15.07 -8.69 -8.64
CA MET A 2 14.48 -7.42 -8.18
C MET A 2 13.63 -7.74 -6.95
N THR A 3 13.92 -7.10 -5.83
CA THR A 3 13.15 -7.28 -4.60
C THR A 3 12.02 -6.28 -4.54
N VAL A 4 10.84 -6.71 -4.08
CA VAL A 4 9.72 -5.81 -3.78
C VAL A 4 9.95 -5.00 -2.49
N ALA A 5 11.01 -5.30 -1.72
CA ALA A 5 11.39 -4.52 -0.56
C ALA A 5 11.84 -3.12 -0.96
N GLY A 6 11.43 -2.10 -0.22
CA GLY A 6 11.77 -0.71 -0.51
C GLY A 6 10.82 0.30 0.11
N THR A 7 11.09 1.57 -0.16
CA THR A 7 10.19 2.67 0.15
C THR A 7 9.63 3.22 -1.15
N TYR A 8 8.33 3.52 -1.17
CA TYR A 8 7.62 3.99 -2.34
C TYR A 8 6.81 5.23 -1.99
N GLU A 9 6.87 6.25 -2.84
CA GLU A 9 5.88 7.32 -2.83
C GLU A 9 4.71 6.91 -3.70
N VAL A 10 3.53 6.80 -3.10
CA VAL A 10 2.31 6.34 -3.77
C VAL A 10 1.19 7.37 -3.66
N VAL A 11 0.34 7.37 -4.66
CA VAL A 11 -0.85 8.20 -4.78
C VAL A 11 -2.05 7.29 -4.94
N THR A 12 -3.00 7.38 -4.03
CA THR A 12 -4.30 6.70 -4.12
C THR A 12 -5.35 7.69 -4.59
N LYS A 13 -6.02 7.40 -5.71
CA LYS A 13 -7.04 8.28 -6.30
C LYS A 13 -8.40 8.02 -5.65
N THR A 14 -8.79 8.84 -4.67
CA THR A 14 -10.07 8.70 -3.96
C THR A 14 -11.08 9.77 -4.40
N PRO A 15 -12.39 9.58 -4.17
CA PRO A 15 -13.41 10.59 -4.39
C PRO A 15 -13.20 11.89 -3.58
N MET A 16 -12.44 11.82 -2.49
CA MET A 16 -12.07 12.98 -1.67
C MET A 16 -10.82 13.73 -2.21
N GLY A 17 -10.23 13.24 -3.29
CA GLY A 17 -9.00 13.76 -3.89
C GLY A 17 -7.82 12.79 -3.79
N ASP A 18 -6.70 13.23 -4.36
CA ASP A 18 -5.45 12.47 -4.37
C ASP A 18 -4.86 12.35 -2.96
N GLN A 19 -4.69 11.12 -2.49
CA GLN A 19 -4.07 10.81 -1.21
C GLN A 19 -2.63 10.36 -1.44
N LYS A 20 -1.66 11.25 -1.20
CA LYS A 20 -0.23 10.92 -1.25
C LYS A 20 0.19 10.18 0.02
N SER A 21 1.00 9.15 -0.08
CA SER A 21 1.54 8.44 1.08
C SER A 21 2.90 7.83 0.78
N THR A 22 3.68 7.58 1.82
CA THR A 22 4.94 6.84 1.76
C THR A 22 4.68 5.42 2.26
N LEU A 23 4.87 4.44 1.39
CA LEU A 23 4.75 3.00 1.69
C LEU A 23 6.14 2.42 1.92
N THR A 24 6.38 1.83 3.08
CA THR A 24 7.59 1.06 3.37
C THR A 24 7.28 -0.43 3.33
N VAL A 25 8.09 -1.20 2.61
CA VAL A 25 7.95 -2.64 2.40
C VAL A 25 9.22 -3.34 2.87
N ASN A 26 9.14 -4.07 3.97
CA ASN A 26 10.21 -4.87 4.54
C ASN A 26 9.89 -6.36 4.34
N VAL A 27 10.55 -6.99 3.37
CA VAL A 27 10.26 -8.39 2.98
C VAL A 27 10.97 -9.38 3.89
N SER A 28 10.28 -10.45 4.25
CA SER A 28 10.80 -11.63 4.93
C SER A 28 10.21 -12.89 4.28
N GLY A 29 10.96 -13.52 3.37
CA GLY A 29 10.47 -14.63 2.57
C GLY A 29 9.27 -14.22 1.71
N ASP A 30 8.15 -14.93 1.87
CA ASP A 30 6.90 -14.70 1.13
C ASP A 30 5.93 -13.74 1.87
N ALA A 31 6.40 -13.09 2.94
CA ALA A 31 5.66 -12.12 3.71
C ALA A 31 6.39 -10.77 3.74
N PHE A 32 5.68 -9.71 4.11
CA PHE A 32 6.31 -8.42 4.38
C PHE A 32 5.62 -7.67 5.51
N THR A 33 6.39 -6.82 6.17
CA THR A 33 5.91 -5.86 7.16
C THR A 33 6.21 -4.44 6.69
N GLY A 34 5.64 -3.45 7.36
CA GLY A 34 5.92 -2.04 7.05
C GLY A 34 4.80 -1.13 7.49
N SER A 35 4.79 0.07 6.89
CA SER A 35 3.82 1.11 7.19
C SER A 35 3.46 1.88 5.93
N ASN A 36 2.27 2.48 5.94
CA ASN A 36 1.83 3.46 4.96
C ASN A 36 1.52 4.77 5.68
N VAL A 37 2.31 5.81 5.43
CA VAL A 37 2.19 7.11 6.11
C VAL A 37 1.65 8.14 5.13
N GLY A 38 0.49 8.72 5.43
CA GLY A 38 -0.13 9.74 4.59
C GLY A 38 -0.90 10.79 5.39
N PRO A 39 -1.77 11.59 4.73
CA PRO A 39 -2.60 12.60 5.38
C PRO A 39 -3.49 12.07 6.51
N MET A 40 -3.88 10.80 6.40
CA MET A 40 -4.70 10.09 7.40
C MET A 40 -3.91 9.60 8.62
N GLY A 41 -2.59 9.84 8.66
CA GLY A 41 -1.68 9.32 9.67
C GLY A 41 -0.87 8.11 9.19
N SER A 42 -0.26 7.41 10.15
CA SER A 42 0.46 6.16 9.91
C SER A 42 -0.49 4.98 10.01
N LEU A 43 -0.55 4.17 8.96
CA LEU A 43 -1.27 2.91 8.92
C LEU A 43 -0.26 1.77 8.94
N ASP A 44 -0.41 0.87 9.91
CA ASP A 44 0.39 -0.34 9.94
C ASP A 44 -0.09 -1.32 8.86
N ILE A 45 0.88 -2.05 8.30
CA ILE A 45 0.63 -3.13 7.36
C ILE A 45 0.40 -4.41 8.15
N THR A 46 -0.76 -5.02 7.95
CA THR A 46 -1.11 -6.34 8.47
C THR A 46 -1.29 -7.32 7.32
N ASP A 47 -1.03 -8.61 7.56
CA ASP A 47 -1.23 -9.67 6.57
C ASP A 47 -0.46 -9.45 5.24
N GLY A 48 0.72 -8.83 5.31
CA GLY A 48 1.56 -8.55 4.16
C GLY A 48 2.10 -9.83 3.52
N LYS A 49 1.81 -10.02 2.23
CA LYS A 49 2.22 -11.17 1.42
C LYS A 49 2.95 -10.70 0.16
N VAL A 50 3.92 -11.49 -0.25
CA VAL A 50 4.70 -11.32 -1.48
C VAL A 50 4.46 -12.51 -2.38
N ASP A 51 4.09 -12.25 -3.64
CA ASP A 51 3.91 -13.22 -4.70
C ASP A 51 4.63 -12.72 -5.96
N GLY A 52 5.90 -13.10 -6.10
CA GLY A 52 6.79 -12.61 -7.14
C GLY A 52 6.98 -11.09 -7.05
N GLN A 53 6.42 -10.36 -8.01
CA GLN A 53 6.44 -8.89 -8.06
C GLN A 53 5.16 -8.24 -7.50
N THR A 54 4.22 -9.05 -7.01
CA THR A 54 2.96 -8.57 -6.46
C THR A 54 3.02 -8.63 -4.94
N ILE A 55 2.62 -7.53 -4.30
CA ILE A 55 2.41 -7.46 -2.86
C ILE A 55 0.93 -7.27 -2.56
N SER A 56 0.47 -7.88 -1.48
CA SER A 56 -0.89 -7.68 -0.97
C SER A 56 -0.86 -7.56 0.53
N TRP A 57 -1.69 -6.67 1.08
CA TRP A 57 -1.74 -6.43 2.51
C TRP A 57 -3.10 -5.84 2.91
N SER A 58 -3.37 -5.87 4.21
CA SER A 58 -4.47 -5.13 4.80
C SER A 58 -3.93 -4.03 5.70
N SER A 59 -4.68 -2.95 5.84
CA SER A 59 -4.42 -1.88 6.81
C SER A 59 -5.71 -1.48 7.49
N LYS A 60 -5.65 -1.07 8.75
CA LYS A 60 -6.84 -0.67 9.52
C LYS A 60 -6.74 0.80 9.90
N ILE A 61 -7.78 1.55 9.54
CA ILE A 61 -8.05 2.86 10.12
C ILE A 61 -8.94 2.61 11.33
N THR A 62 -8.60 3.20 12.47
CA THR A 62 -9.35 2.99 13.73
C THR A 62 -10.19 4.22 14.14
N THR A 63 -9.80 5.43 13.72
CA THR A 63 -10.42 6.69 14.12
C THR A 63 -10.40 7.69 12.96
N PRO A 64 -11.45 8.55 12.79
CA PRO A 64 -12.71 8.60 13.53
C PRO A 64 -13.72 7.52 13.12
N MET A 65 -13.49 6.84 11.99
CA MET A 65 -14.35 5.78 11.48
C MET A 65 -13.51 4.51 11.25
N PRO A 66 -13.73 3.43 12.01
CA PRO A 66 -13.02 2.18 11.82
C PRO A 66 -13.29 1.57 10.44
N MET A 67 -12.24 1.27 9.68
CA MET A 67 -12.36 0.56 8.41
C MET A 67 -11.11 -0.25 8.09
N THR A 68 -11.31 -1.35 7.38
CA THR A 68 -10.22 -2.16 6.82
C THR A 68 -10.02 -1.80 5.35
N LEU A 69 -8.77 -1.60 4.98
CA LEU A 69 -8.31 -1.39 3.62
C LEU A 69 -7.67 -2.69 3.16
N ASP A 70 -8.11 -3.21 2.02
CA ASP A 70 -7.45 -4.34 1.35
C ASP A 70 -6.68 -3.82 0.15
N CYS A 71 -5.37 -4.01 0.16
CA CYS A 71 -4.45 -3.43 -0.80
C CYS A 71 -3.76 -4.52 -1.62
N LYS A 72 -3.61 -4.28 -2.92
CA LYS A 72 -2.82 -5.12 -3.81
C LYS A 72 -2.05 -4.23 -4.78
N ALA A 73 -0.76 -4.44 -4.92
CA ALA A 73 0.07 -3.70 -5.87
C ALA A 73 1.09 -4.61 -6.54
N THR A 74 1.46 -4.28 -7.77
CA THR A 74 2.51 -4.91 -8.56
C THR A 74 3.63 -3.90 -8.75
N ILE A 75 4.86 -4.35 -8.55
CA ILE A 75 6.08 -3.57 -8.70
C ILE A 75 6.75 -3.98 -10.01
N ASP A 76 7.05 -3.00 -10.86
CA ASP A 76 7.76 -3.19 -12.11
C ASP A 76 8.96 -2.25 -12.16
N GLY A 77 10.13 -2.78 -11.82
CA GLY A 77 11.32 -1.98 -11.51
C GLY A 77 11.06 -1.03 -10.35
N ASP A 78 11.01 0.26 -10.67
CA ASP A 78 10.74 1.33 -9.70
C ASP A 78 9.26 1.75 -9.69
N ALA A 79 8.47 1.35 -10.68
CA ALA A 79 7.05 1.69 -10.71
C ALA A 79 6.26 0.77 -9.77
N ILE A 80 5.31 1.33 -9.04
CA ILE A 80 4.32 0.57 -8.28
C ILE A 80 2.92 0.96 -8.76
N SER A 81 2.09 -0.04 -9.07
CA SER A 81 0.70 0.16 -9.49
C SER A 81 -0.21 -0.86 -8.83
N GLY A 82 -1.42 -0.47 -8.46
CA GLY A 82 -2.26 -1.30 -7.63
C GLY A 82 -3.65 -0.75 -7.38
N THR A 83 -4.30 -1.32 -6.37
CA THR A 83 -5.65 -0.95 -5.94
C THR A 83 -5.75 -1.03 -4.43
N VAL A 84 -6.43 -0.03 -3.86
CA VAL A 84 -6.82 0.02 -2.44
C VAL A 84 -8.34 -0.13 -2.39
N LYS A 85 -8.82 -1.21 -1.79
CA LYS A 85 -10.24 -1.45 -1.56
C LYS A 85 -10.62 -0.96 -0.17
N ALA A 86 -11.47 0.06 -0.12
CA ALA A 86 -11.90 0.75 1.09
C ALA A 86 -13.28 0.26 1.55
N GLY A 87 -13.44 -1.06 1.75
CA GLY A 87 -14.74 -1.65 2.15
C GLY A 87 -15.90 -1.20 1.26
N MET A 88 -16.94 -0.61 1.87
CA MET A 88 -18.14 -0.11 1.16
C MET A 88 -17.89 1.14 0.30
N PHE A 89 -16.77 1.84 0.49
CA PHE A 89 -16.46 3.06 -0.26
C PHE A 89 -15.94 2.78 -1.68
N GLY A 90 -15.67 1.51 -1.99
CA GLY A 90 -15.25 1.07 -3.31
C GLY A 90 -13.75 0.78 -3.40
N SER A 91 -13.27 0.70 -4.63
CA SER A 91 -11.87 0.39 -4.96
C SER A 91 -11.24 1.58 -5.67
N PHE A 92 -10.05 1.96 -5.23
CA PHE A 92 -9.33 3.14 -5.70
C PHE A 92 -7.98 2.73 -6.28
N PRO A 93 -7.60 3.24 -7.47
CA PRO A 93 -6.30 2.93 -8.03
C PRO A 93 -5.19 3.59 -7.20
N LEU A 94 -4.10 2.84 -7.03
CA LEU A 94 -2.87 3.26 -6.38
C LEU A 94 -1.76 3.25 -7.43
N ASN A 95 -0.98 4.31 -7.51
CA ASN A 95 0.17 4.40 -8.41
C ASN A 95 1.31 5.13 -7.72
N GLY A 96 2.56 4.85 -8.07
CA GLY A 96 3.69 5.48 -7.43
C GLY A 96 5.02 5.04 -7.99
N SER A 97 6.08 5.46 -7.30
CA SER A 97 7.45 5.10 -7.62
C SER A 97 8.26 4.84 -6.36
N ARG A 98 9.23 3.93 -6.48
CA ARG A 98 10.27 3.70 -5.48
C ARG A 98 11.04 5.00 -5.24
N VAL A 99 11.39 5.25 -3.99
CA VAL A 99 12.30 6.31 -3.58
C VAL A 99 13.56 5.68 -2.98
N GLY A 100 14.70 6.01 -3.58
CA GLY A 100 16.03 5.48 -3.21
C GLY A 100 16.83 5.03 -4.41
#